data_AF-A0A6B3I0V1-F1
#
_entry.id   AF-A0A6B3I0V1-F1
#
_cell.length_a   1.000
_cell.length_b   1.000
_cell.length_c   1.000
_cell.angle_alpha   90.00
_cell.angle_beta   90.00
_cell.angle_gamma   90.00
#
_symmetry.space_group_name_H-M   'P 1'
#
loop_
_entity.id
_entity.type
_entity.pdbx_description
1 polymer ?
#
loop_
_entity_poly.entity_id
_entity_poly.type
_entity_poly.pdbx_seq_one_letter_code
_entity_poly.pdbx_strand_id
1 'polypeptide(L)'
;MDVLREAQAMYPEEAAAAGGESFEDALAWAVGIRHGVTGLLVPGERHDTWAAFGSLPSDVDARADSPPVPLDMWRLAFDKAPDKGSRWTVRWNAHESLVPQADSDPEIPVVLAGINAAIGDIETAEFWYRKAADAGHTEAAATAGQLLASRDATAEALPYLEQAAEAGIVRSQYHLGVLLAARAQSWLTLAAENGHSAAAQALPPLRKVTATPPDTVRE
;
A
#
# COMPACT_ATOMS: atom_id res chain seq x y z
N MET A 1 -6.34 -4.32 -23.56
CA MET A 1 -6.72 -5.74 -23.31
C MET A 1 -6.13 -6.36 -22.03
N ASP A 2 -4.83 -6.25 -21.76
CA ASP A 2 -4.18 -7.00 -20.65
C ASP A 2 -4.72 -6.68 -19.25
N VAL A 3 -5.11 -5.43 -18.99
CA VAL A 3 -5.70 -5.02 -17.70
C VAL A 3 -6.99 -5.78 -17.37
N LEU A 4 -7.84 -6.06 -18.36
CA LEU A 4 -9.08 -6.80 -18.14
C LEU A 4 -8.81 -8.28 -17.83
N ARG A 5 -7.76 -8.86 -18.42
CA ARG A 5 -7.33 -10.24 -18.14
C ARG A 5 -6.74 -10.33 -16.72
N GLU A 6 -5.93 -9.34 -16.33
CA GLU A 6 -5.38 -9.24 -14.98
C GLU A 6 -6.48 -9.06 -13.93
N ALA A 7 -7.44 -8.19 -14.19
CA ALA A 7 -8.62 -8.01 -13.35
C ALA A 7 -9.47 -9.29 -13.23
N GLN A 8 -9.71 -10.01 -14.34
CA GLN A 8 -10.45 -11.28 -14.31
C GLN A 8 -9.76 -12.32 -13.43
N ALA A 9 -8.44 -12.39 -13.44
CA ALA A 9 -7.68 -13.36 -12.64
C ALA A 9 -7.86 -13.16 -11.11
N MET A 10 -8.32 -11.98 -10.68
CA MET A 10 -8.63 -11.68 -9.27
C MET A 10 -9.99 -12.21 -8.81
N TYR A 11 -10.81 -12.75 -9.74
CA TYR A 11 -12.13 -13.35 -9.49
C TYR A 11 -12.13 -14.84 -9.85
N PRO A 12 -11.39 -15.70 -9.12
CA PRO A 12 -11.16 -17.09 -9.51
C PRO A 12 -12.43 -17.95 -9.44
N GLU A 13 -13.36 -17.65 -8.51
CA GLU A 13 -14.60 -18.41 -8.37
C GLU A 13 -15.55 -18.13 -9.54
N GLU A 14 -15.69 -16.87 -9.92
CA GLU A 14 -16.48 -16.43 -11.07
C GLU A 14 -15.87 -16.94 -12.37
N ALA A 15 -14.54 -16.89 -12.50
CA ALA A 15 -13.82 -17.43 -13.64
C ALA A 15 -14.03 -18.96 -13.76
N ALA A 16 -14.05 -19.69 -12.64
CA ALA A 16 -14.36 -21.12 -12.64
C ALA A 16 -15.83 -21.41 -12.99
N ALA A 17 -16.77 -20.59 -12.50
CA ALA A 17 -18.20 -20.73 -12.75
C ALA A 17 -18.59 -20.43 -14.21
N ALA A 18 -17.83 -19.59 -14.91
CA ALA A 18 -18.04 -19.24 -16.32
C ALA A 18 -17.82 -20.42 -17.30
N GLY A 19 -17.37 -21.58 -16.83
CA GLY A 19 -17.47 -22.83 -17.58
C GLY A 19 -16.61 -22.89 -18.83
N GLY A 20 -15.28 -22.86 -18.69
CA GLY A 20 -14.32 -23.17 -19.75
C GLY A 20 -14.31 -22.24 -20.98
N GLU A 21 -15.12 -21.18 -20.97
CA GLU A 21 -15.12 -20.13 -21.98
C GLU A 21 -13.75 -19.41 -21.97
N SER A 22 -13.20 -19.14 -23.16
CA SER A 22 -11.96 -18.37 -23.26
C SER A 22 -12.20 -16.90 -22.87
N PHE A 23 -11.16 -16.21 -22.40
CA PHE A 23 -11.27 -14.78 -22.12
C PHE A 23 -11.72 -13.99 -23.37
N GLU A 24 -11.24 -14.40 -24.54
CA GLU A 24 -11.57 -13.79 -25.83
C GLU A 24 -13.06 -13.96 -26.17
N ASP A 25 -13.64 -15.13 -25.91
CA ASP A 25 -15.07 -15.38 -26.12
C ASP A 25 -15.93 -14.60 -25.12
N ALA A 26 -15.55 -14.58 -23.84
CA ALA A 26 -16.24 -13.83 -22.80
C ALA A 26 -16.20 -12.32 -23.09
N LEU A 27 -15.07 -11.79 -23.58
CA LEU A 27 -14.97 -10.39 -23.97
C LEU A 27 -15.80 -10.10 -25.22
N ALA A 28 -15.72 -10.94 -26.25
CA ALA A 28 -16.55 -10.80 -27.44
C ALA A 28 -18.04 -10.82 -27.07
N TRP A 29 -18.41 -11.62 -26.07
CA TRP A 29 -19.75 -11.65 -25.54
C TRP A 29 -20.13 -10.36 -24.83
N ALA A 30 -19.26 -9.84 -23.95
CA ALA A 30 -19.49 -8.62 -23.17
C ALA A 30 -19.58 -7.35 -24.03
N VAL A 31 -18.85 -7.30 -25.16
CA VAL A 31 -18.85 -6.16 -26.09
C VAL A 31 -20.03 -6.20 -27.06
N GLY A 32 -20.54 -7.40 -27.36
CA GLY A 32 -21.61 -7.58 -28.34
C GLY A 32 -22.92 -6.92 -27.90
N ILE A 33 -23.62 -6.26 -28.83
CA ILE A 33 -24.97 -5.75 -28.58
C ILE A 33 -25.90 -6.92 -28.24
N ARG A 34 -26.56 -6.83 -27.09
CA ARG A 34 -27.57 -7.79 -26.65
C ARG A 34 -28.95 -7.14 -26.64
N HIS A 35 -29.94 -7.89 -27.13
CA HIS A 35 -31.35 -7.48 -27.15
C HIS A 35 -31.62 -6.08 -27.74
N GLY A 36 -30.76 -5.61 -28.66
CA GLY A 36 -30.93 -4.34 -29.37
C GLY A 36 -30.58 -3.08 -28.58
N VAL A 37 -29.94 -3.18 -27.41
CA VAL A 37 -29.66 -2.02 -26.55
C VAL A 37 -28.17 -1.65 -26.55
N THR A 38 -27.32 -2.46 -25.93
CA THR A 38 -25.87 -2.22 -25.78
C THR A 38 -25.15 -3.49 -25.32
N GLY A 39 -23.82 -3.54 -25.47
CA GLY A 39 -22.98 -4.50 -24.75
C GLY A 39 -22.78 -4.06 -23.29
N LEU A 40 -22.29 -4.99 -22.45
CA LEU A 40 -21.90 -4.69 -21.08
C LEU A 40 -20.63 -3.83 -21.03
N LEU A 41 -19.71 -4.05 -21.97
CA LEU A 41 -18.55 -3.22 -22.20
C LEU A 41 -18.75 -2.41 -23.47
N VAL A 42 -18.61 -1.09 -23.36
CA VAL A 42 -18.67 -0.16 -24.49
C VAL A 42 -17.27 0.37 -24.79
N PRO A 43 -16.93 0.71 -26.04
CA PRO A 43 -15.66 1.35 -26.35
C PRO A 43 -15.46 2.63 -25.54
N GLY A 44 -14.30 2.77 -24.92
CA GLY A 44 -13.91 3.99 -24.22
C GLY A 44 -13.48 5.10 -25.18
N GLU A 45 -13.19 6.28 -24.63
CA GLU A 45 -12.79 7.46 -25.41
C GLU A 45 -11.47 7.28 -26.18
N ARG A 46 -10.61 6.35 -25.72
CA ARG A 46 -9.33 6.04 -26.36
C ARG A 46 -9.39 4.71 -27.10
N HIS A 47 -8.56 4.59 -28.14
CA HIS A 47 -8.37 3.34 -28.87
C HIS A 47 -7.98 2.19 -27.92
N ASP A 48 -8.58 1.01 -28.14
CA ASP A 48 -8.38 -0.20 -27.32
C ASP A 48 -8.68 -0.02 -25.81
N THR A 49 -9.64 0.85 -25.49
CA THR A 49 -10.16 0.98 -24.11
C THR A 49 -11.63 0.61 -24.05
N TRP A 50 -12.06 0.18 -22.87
CA TRP A 50 -13.41 -0.28 -22.59
C TRP A 50 -13.93 0.43 -21.34
N ALA A 51 -15.22 0.70 -21.30
CA ALA A 51 -15.94 1.19 -20.13
C ALA A 51 -17.13 0.26 -19.85
N ALA A 52 -17.47 0.07 -18.58
CA ALA A 52 -18.73 -0.56 -18.22
C ALA A 52 -19.90 0.31 -18.73
N PHE A 53 -20.95 -0.32 -19.24
CA PHE A 53 -22.18 0.38 -19.55
C PHE A 53 -22.71 1.09 -18.29
N GLY A 54 -23.16 2.34 -18.43
CA GLY A 54 -23.24 3.29 -17.31
C GLY A 54 -24.11 2.88 -16.11
N SER A 55 -25.08 1.96 -16.27
CA SER A 55 -25.88 1.46 -15.15
C SER A 55 -25.25 0.27 -14.42
N LEU A 56 -24.32 -0.46 -15.05
CA LEU A 56 -23.81 -1.72 -14.53
C LEU A 56 -23.09 -1.58 -13.17
N PRO A 57 -22.23 -0.57 -12.94
CA PRO A 57 -21.60 -0.42 -11.62
C PRO A 57 -22.65 -0.25 -10.50
N SER A 58 -23.64 0.63 -10.72
CA SER A 58 -24.73 0.82 -9.75
C SER A 58 -25.60 -0.41 -9.57
N ASP A 59 -25.83 -1.18 -10.65
CA ASP A 59 -26.62 -2.42 -10.58
C ASP A 59 -25.87 -3.51 -9.79
N VAL A 60 -24.54 -3.57 -9.92
CA VAL A 60 -23.68 -4.48 -9.15
C VAL A 60 -23.63 -4.07 -7.67
N ASP A 61 -23.47 -2.78 -7.37
CA ASP A 61 -23.44 -2.28 -5.99
C ASP A 61 -24.77 -2.49 -5.26
N ALA A 62 -25.90 -2.44 -5.97
CA ALA A 62 -27.23 -2.68 -5.40
C ALA A 62 -27.53 -4.15 -5.09
N ARG A 63 -26.74 -5.08 -5.64
CA ARG A 63 -26.94 -6.52 -5.50
C ARG A 63 -26.27 -7.04 -4.23
N ALA A 64 -27.08 -7.62 -3.34
CA ALA A 64 -26.61 -8.19 -2.08
C ALA A 64 -25.70 -9.42 -2.25
N ASP A 65 -25.74 -10.06 -3.43
CA ASP A 65 -24.94 -11.24 -3.79
C ASP A 65 -23.65 -10.89 -4.55
N SER A 66 -23.37 -9.61 -4.79
CA SER A 66 -22.15 -9.20 -5.49
C SER A 66 -20.91 -9.47 -4.62
N PRO A 67 -19.87 -10.12 -5.17
CA PRO A 67 -18.62 -10.30 -4.45
C PRO A 67 -17.98 -8.93 -4.18
N PRO A 68 -17.29 -8.75 -3.04
CA PRO A 68 -16.54 -7.53 -2.77
C PRO A 68 -15.46 -7.34 -3.84
N VAL A 69 -15.14 -6.08 -4.15
CA VAL A 69 -14.01 -5.77 -5.04
C VAL A 69 -12.71 -6.23 -4.38
N PRO A 70 -11.92 -7.13 -5.01
CA PRO A 70 -10.65 -7.59 -4.47
C PRO A 70 -9.69 -6.44 -4.17
N LEU A 71 -8.90 -6.56 -3.11
CA LEU A 71 -7.96 -5.51 -2.69
C LEU A 71 -6.94 -5.15 -3.78
N ASP A 72 -6.44 -6.16 -4.50
CA ASP A 72 -5.50 -5.96 -5.61
C ASP A 72 -6.13 -5.26 -6.81
N MET A 73 -7.45 -5.30 -6.97
CA MET A 73 -8.15 -4.59 -8.04
C MET A 73 -8.03 -3.07 -7.84
N TRP A 74 -8.04 -2.60 -6.59
CA TRP A 74 -7.82 -1.19 -6.28
C TRP A 74 -6.39 -0.74 -6.60
N ARG A 75 -5.39 -1.59 -6.31
CA ARG A 75 -3.97 -1.35 -6.65
C ARG A 75 -3.80 -1.29 -8.17
N LEU A 76 -4.32 -2.28 -8.88
CA LEU A 76 -4.29 -2.36 -10.34
C LEU A 76 -4.98 -1.15 -10.99
N ALA A 77 -6.19 -0.81 -10.54
CA ALA A 77 -6.94 0.33 -11.06
C ALA A 77 -6.16 1.64 -10.88
N PHE A 78 -5.51 1.82 -9.72
CA PHE A 78 -4.70 3.00 -9.45
C PHE A 78 -3.44 3.06 -10.33
N ASP A 79 -2.73 1.95 -10.49
CA ASP A 79 -1.50 1.88 -11.29
C ASP A 79 -1.77 2.09 -12.79
N LYS A 80 -2.87 1.55 -13.29
CA LYS A 80 -3.27 1.70 -14.69
C LYS A 80 -4.02 3.00 -14.96
N ALA A 81 -4.35 3.79 -13.94
CA ALA A 81 -5.03 5.05 -14.12
C ALA A 81 -4.15 6.03 -14.94
N PRO A 82 -4.65 6.52 -16.08
CA PRO A 82 -3.87 7.24 -17.09
C PRO A 82 -3.41 8.63 -16.66
N ASP A 83 -4.12 9.25 -15.71
CA ASP A 83 -3.95 10.64 -15.33
C ASP A 83 -4.29 10.85 -13.85
N LYS A 84 -3.98 12.05 -13.36
CA LYS A 84 -4.20 12.42 -11.95
C LYS A 84 -5.68 12.43 -11.56
N GLY A 85 -6.57 12.82 -12.47
CA GLY A 85 -8.02 12.81 -12.23
C GLY A 85 -8.54 11.39 -12.04
N SER A 86 -8.15 10.48 -12.95
CA SER A 86 -8.47 9.06 -12.84
C SER A 86 -7.91 8.44 -11.55
N ARG A 87 -6.67 8.75 -11.16
CA ARG A 87 -6.08 8.30 -9.87
C ARG A 87 -6.83 8.85 -8.66
N TRP A 88 -7.27 10.10 -8.73
CA TRP A 88 -8.09 10.71 -7.69
C TRP A 88 -9.43 9.98 -7.55
N THR A 89 -10.09 9.65 -8.66
CA THR A 89 -11.35 8.89 -8.67
C THR A 89 -11.17 7.50 -8.05
N VAL A 90 -10.11 6.78 -8.42
CA VAL A 90 -9.80 5.47 -7.82
C VAL A 90 -9.57 5.61 -6.32
N ARG A 91 -8.77 6.59 -5.87
CA ARG A 91 -8.55 6.86 -4.44
C ARG A 91 -9.86 7.15 -3.71
N TRP A 92 -10.69 8.04 -4.26
CA TRP A 92 -11.97 8.39 -3.65
C TRP A 92 -12.86 7.17 -3.44
N ASN A 93 -13.06 6.38 -4.50
CA ASN A 93 -13.89 5.17 -4.42
C ASN A 93 -13.29 4.10 -3.50
N ALA A 94 -11.96 3.94 -3.50
CA ALA A 94 -11.29 3.04 -2.57
C ALA A 94 -11.53 3.47 -1.11
N HIS A 95 -11.48 4.77 -0.81
CA HIS A 95 -11.76 5.26 0.55
C HIS A 95 -13.22 5.00 0.95
N GLU A 96 -14.18 5.37 0.11
CA GLU A 96 -15.60 5.15 0.38
C GLU A 96 -15.92 3.66 0.61
N SER A 97 -15.32 2.77 -0.17
CA SER A 97 -15.57 1.34 -0.09
C SER A 97 -14.84 0.66 1.08
N LEU A 98 -13.56 1.01 1.30
CA LEU A 98 -12.67 0.27 2.19
C LEU A 98 -12.58 0.85 3.61
N VAL A 99 -12.70 2.16 3.79
CA VAL A 99 -12.57 2.80 5.13
C VAL A 99 -13.54 2.22 6.16
N PRO A 100 -14.84 1.97 5.84
CA PRO A 100 -15.78 1.38 6.79
C PRO A 100 -15.38 -0.03 7.28
N GLN A 101 -14.52 -0.71 6.53
CA GLN A 101 -14.08 -2.09 6.77
C GLN A 101 -12.60 -2.15 7.20
N ALA A 102 -11.94 -1.01 7.39
CA ALA A 102 -10.49 -0.96 7.60
C ALA A 102 -10.00 -1.64 8.90
N ASP A 103 -10.90 -1.97 9.82
CA ASP A 103 -10.59 -2.72 11.04
C ASP A 103 -10.79 -4.24 10.92
N SER A 104 -11.41 -4.73 9.84
CA SER A 104 -11.70 -6.16 9.66
C SER A 104 -10.59 -6.94 8.98
N ASP A 105 -9.71 -6.27 8.24
CA ASP A 105 -8.61 -6.88 7.48
C ASP A 105 -7.40 -5.95 7.48
N PRO A 106 -6.22 -6.37 7.98
CA PRO A 106 -5.01 -5.56 7.98
C PRO A 106 -4.49 -5.19 6.57
N GLU A 107 -4.89 -5.92 5.52
CA GLU A 107 -4.54 -5.58 4.13
C GLU A 107 -5.27 -4.32 3.63
N ILE A 108 -6.46 -4.03 4.17
CA ILE A 108 -7.23 -2.84 3.77
C ILE A 108 -6.44 -1.56 4.07
N PRO A 109 -5.97 -1.31 5.30
CA PRO A 109 -5.09 -0.17 5.57
C PRO A 109 -3.82 -0.17 4.71
N VAL A 110 -3.25 -1.33 4.33
CA VAL A 110 -2.08 -1.37 3.42
C VAL A 110 -2.42 -0.83 2.03
N VAL A 111 -3.57 -1.22 1.46
CA VAL A 111 -4.04 -0.68 0.17
C VAL A 111 -4.27 0.83 0.27
N LEU A 112 -4.98 1.28 1.31
CA LEU A 112 -5.24 2.70 1.54
C LEU A 112 -3.93 3.49 1.70
N ALA A 113 -2.96 2.93 2.43
CA ALA A 113 -1.65 3.52 2.61
C ALA A 113 -0.89 3.65 1.28
N GLY A 114 -0.82 2.57 0.49
CA GLY A 114 -0.14 2.56 -0.80
C GLY A 114 -0.71 3.58 -1.79
N ILE A 115 -2.03 3.66 -1.90
CA ILE A 115 -2.71 4.64 -2.77
C ILE A 115 -2.38 6.08 -2.35
N ASN A 116 -2.41 6.36 -1.04
CA ASN A 116 -2.08 7.70 -0.53
C ASN A 116 -0.59 8.04 -0.73
N ALA A 117 0.31 7.08 -0.48
CA ALA A 117 1.74 7.27 -0.70
C ALA A 117 2.04 7.61 -2.16
N ALA A 118 1.39 6.91 -3.10
CA ALA A 118 1.60 7.10 -4.53
C ALA A 118 1.11 8.46 -5.06
N ILE A 119 0.15 9.12 -4.39
CA ILE A 119 -0.23 10.50 -4.70
C ILE A 119 0.58 11.56 -3.92
N GLY A 120 1.51 11.13 -3.07
CA GLY A 120 2.34 12.01 -2.24
C GLY A 120 1.69 12.47 -0.94
N ASP A 121 0.56 11.89 -0.55
CA ASP A 121 -0.09 12.15 0.74
C ASP A 121 0.53 11.24 1.81
N ILE A 122 1.77 11.58 2.19
CA ILE A 122 2.60 10.76 3.08
C ILE A 122 2.03 10.71 4.49
N GLU A 123 1.39 11.77 4.97
CA GLU A 123 0.76 11.81 6.30
C GLU A 123 -0.40 10.81 6.39
N THR A 124 -1.30 10.81 5.39
CA THR A 124 -2.40 9.83 5.35
C THR A 124 -1.87 8.42 5.12
N ALA A 125 -0.82 8.25 4.31
CA ALA A 125 -0.18 6.95 4.11
C ALA A 125 0.40 6.39 5.41
N GLU A 126 1.14 7.20 6.16
CA GLU A 126 1.69 6.82 7.48
C GLU A 126 0.58 6.40 8.43
N PHE A 127 -0.51 7.17 8.51
CA PHE A 127 -1.66 6.83 9.36
C PHE A 127 -2.18 5.42 9.07
N TRP A 128 -2.38 5.08 7.79
CA TRP A 128 -2.87 3.76 7.41
C TRP A 128 -1.82 2.65 7.58
N TYR A 129 -0.54 2.91 7.31
CA TYR A 129 0.53 1.95 7.59
C TYR A 129 0.63 1.64 9.08
N ARG A 130 0.48 2.64 9.96
CA ARG A 130 0.44 2.44 11.41
C ARG A 130 -0.75 1.56 11.79
N LYS A 131 -1.93 1.80 11.22
CA LYS A 131 -3.12 0.98 11.49
C LYS A 131 -2.90 -0.50 11.08
N ALA A 132 -2.32 -0.75 9.91
CA ALA A 132 -1.94 -2.11 9.50
C ALA A 132 -0.87 -2.72 10.44
N ALA A 133 0.13 -1.94 10.84
CA ALA A 133 1.18 -2.37 11.75
C ALA A 133 0.63 -2.74 13.14
N ASP A 134 -0.28 -1.93 13.68
CA ASP A 134 -0.97 -2.16 14.96
C ASP A 134 -1.82 -3.45 14.91
N ALA A 135 -2.28 -3.84 13.71
CA ALA A 135 -2.96 -5.12 13.44
C ALA A 135 -1.99 -6.29 13.17
N GLY A 136 -0.68 -6.09 13.30
CA GLY A 136 0.36 -7.13 13.18
C GLY A 136 1.03 -7.21 11.81
N HIS A 137 0.69 -6.35 10.84
CA HIS A 137 1.28 -6.40 9.51
C HIS A 137 2.73 -5.87 9.52
N THR A 138 3.70 -6.76 9.35
CA THR A 138 5.13 -6.48 9.57
C THR A 138 5.75 -5.56 8.52
N GLU A 139 5.42 -5.71 7.23
CA GLU A 139 5.89 -4.79 6.19
C GLU A 139 5.28 -3.38 6.31
N ALA A 140 4.04 -3.28 6.81
CA ALA A 140 3.43 -1.99 7.14
C ALA A 140 4.14 -1.34 8.33
N ALA A 141 4.51 -2.13 9.35
CA ALA A 141 5.34 -1.65 10.46
C ALA A 141 6.71 -1.15 9.98
N ALA A 142 7.35 -1.85 9.05
CA ALA A 142 8.61 -1.40 8.45
C ALA A 142 8.46 -0.05 7.76
N THR A 143 7.41 0.11 6.94
CA THR A 143 7.15 1.34 6.21
C THR A 143 6.74 2.49 7.14
N ALA A 144 5.86 2.25 8.12
CA ALA A 144 5.49 3.23 9.15
C ALA A 144 6.73 3.70 9.93
N GLY A 145 7.54 2.76 10.42
CA GLY A 145 8.78 3.05 11.14
C GLY A 145 9.76 3.87 10.32
N GLN A 146 9.90 3.58 9.03
CA GLN A 146 10.77 4.35 8.14
C GLN A 146 10.24 5.77 7.88
N LEU A 147 8.93 5.93 7.64
CA LEU A 147 8.31 7.25 7.46
C LEU A 147 8.48 8.11 8.72
N LEU A 148 8.21 7.54 9.90
CA LEU A 148 8.40 8.18 11.20
C LEU A 148 9.87 8.57 11.45
N ALA A 149 10.82 7.70 11.12
CA ALA A 149 12.24 7.99 11.26
C ALA A 149 12.69 9.11 10.31
N SER A 150 12.15 9.16 9.09
CA SER A 150 12.49 10.19 8.09
C SER A 150 12.04 11.60 8.48
N ARG A 151 11.05 11.72 9.37
CA ARG A 151 10.55 12.99 9.94
C ARG A 151 11.11 13.29 11.33
N ASP A 152 12.20 12.63 11.71
CA ASP A 152 12.84 12.73 13.03
C ASP A 152 11.95 12.36 14.23
N ALA A 153 10.81 11.69 14.00
CA ALA A 153 9.93 11.17 15.04
C ALA A 153 10.44 9.83 15.60
N THR A 154 11.70 9.82 16.02
CA THR A 154 12.44 8.61 16.41
C THR A 154 11.79 7.82 17.55
N ALA A 155 11.13 8.50 18.49
CA ALA A 155 10.41 7.85 19.58
C ALA A 155 9.17 7.09 19.11
N GLU A 156 8.44 7.62 18.12
CA GLU A 156 7.29 6.96 17.51
C GLU A 156 7.73 5.84 16.56
N ALA A 157 8.87 6.01 15.86
CA ALA A 157 9.39 5.02 14.92
C ALA A 157 9.82 3.70 15.58
N LEU A 158 10.35 3.79 16.80
CA LEU A 158 10.93 2.66 17.54
C LEU A 158 10.05 1.40 17.60
N PRO A 159 8.82 1.44 18.14
CA PRO A 159 7.98 0.24 18.25
C PRO A 159 7.71 -0.43 16.90
N TYR A 160 7.50 0.36 15.84
CA TYR A 160 7.25 -0.17 14.50
C TYR A 160 8.50 -0.78 13.85
N LEU A 161 9.66 -0.16 14.05
CA LEU A 161 10.94 -0.69 13.59
C LEU A 161 11.34 -1.95 14.37
N GLU A 162 11.08 -2.01 15.68
CA GLU A 162 11.27 -3.20 16.53
C GLU A 162 10.42 -4.37 16.04
N GLN A 163 9.11 -4.17 15.89
CA GLN A 163 8.19 -5.18 15.37
C GLN A 163 8.64 -5.73 14.01
N ALA A 164 9.00 -4.85 13.08
CA ALA A 164 9.47 -5.26 11.75
C ALA A 164 10.84 -5.97 11.79
N ALA A 165 11.75 -5.50 12.65
CA ALA A 165 13.07 -6.09 12.81
C ALA A 165 13.02 -7.50 13.41
N GLU A 166 12.17 -7.70 14.42
CA GLU A 166 11.91 -9.00 15.05
C GLU A 166 11.26 -9.99 14.06
N ALA A 167 10.45 -9.48 13.13
CA ALA A 167 9.90 -10.26 12.03
C ALA A 167 10.92 -10.60 10.93
N GLY A 168 12.18 -10.15 11.04
CA GLY A 168 13.25 -10.48 10.08
C GLY A 168 13.36 -9.52 8.90
N ILE A 169 12.66 -8.39 8.91
CA ILE A 169 12.75 -7.40 7.84
C ILE A 169 14.10 -6.68 7.95
N VAL A 170 15.02 -7.02 7.03
CA VAL A 170 16.43 -6.61 7.05
C VAL A 170 16.60 -5.09 7.08
N ARG A 171 15.82 -4.36 6.25
CA ARG A 171 15.84 -2.89 6.25
C ARG A 171 15.47 -2.31 7.63
N SER A 172 14.48 -2.89 8.30
CA SER A 172 14.07 -2.45 9.63
C SER A 172 15.09 -2.79 10.70
N GLN A 173 15.74 -3.96 10.64
CA GLN A 173 16.85 -4.30 11.54
C GLN A 173 17.99 -3.27 11.45
N TYR A 174 18.34 -2.87 10.22
CA TYR A 174 19.33 -1.84 9.97
C TYR A 174 18.90 -0.47 10.52
N HIS A 175 17.69 0.00 10.16
CA HIS A 175 17.17 1.29 10.61
C HIS A 175 17.03 1.36 12.13
N LEU A 176 16.56 0.28 12.77
CA LEU A 176 16.50 0.16 14.22
C LEU A 176 17.88 0.27 14.85
N GLY A 177 18.87 -0.44 14.31
CA GLY A 177 20.26 -0.39 14.77
C GLY A 177 20.85 1.02 14.71
N VAL A 178 20.65 1.74 13.59
CA VAL A 178 21.10 3.13 13.44
C VAL A 178 20.41 4.06 14.44
N LEU A 179 19.09 3.91 14.62
CA LEU A 179 18.32 4.75 15.56
C LEU A 179 18.76 4.51 17.01
N LEU A 180 18.93 3.25 17.42
CA LEU A 180 19.43 2.90 18.75
C LEU A 180 20.86 3.40 18.97
N ALA A 181 21.73 3.31 17.95
CA ALA A 181 23.09 3.85 18.01
C ALA A 181 23.09 5.38 18.19
N ALA A 182 22.21 6.09 17.48
CA ALA A 182 22.04 7.54 17.63
C ALA A 182 21.56 7.92 19.03
N ARG A 183 20.58 7.20 19.56
CA ARG A 183 20.08 7.42 20.93
C ARG A 183 21.15 7.15 21.98
N ALA A 184 21.93 6.07 21.82
CA ALA A 184 23.07 5.76 22.68
C ALA A 184 24.14 6.87 22.61
N GLN A 185 24.45 7.36 21.41
CA GLN A 185 25.39 8.47 21.21
C GLN A 185 24.96 9.73 21.97
N SER A 186 23.68 10.11 21.93
CA SER A 186 23.16 11.27 22.65
C SER A 186 23.36 11.16 24.16
N TRP A 187 23.00 10.01 24.76
CA TRP A 187 23.17 9.79 26.19
C TRP A 187 24.64 9.71 26.62
N LEU A 188 25.48 9.04 25.83
CA LEU A 188 26.92 8.95 26.10
C LEU A 188 27.62 10.30 25.96
N THR A 189 27.14 11.17 25.08
CA THR A 189 27.64 12.55 24.97
C THR A 189 27.35 13.32 26.26
N LEU A 190 26.10 13.29 26.75
CA LEU A 190 25.74 13.92 28.01
C LEU A 190 26.55 13.37 29.20
N ALA A 191 26.76 12.05 29.25
CA ALA A 191 27.59 11.44 30.30
C ALA A 191 29.07 11.88 30.22
N ALA A 192 29.62 11.97 29.01
CA ALA A 192 30.99 12.42 28.77
C ALA A 192 31.19 13.90 29.16
N GLU A 193 30.21 14.76 28.84
CA GLU A 193 30.18 16.17 29.26
C GLU A 193 30.18 16.32 30.80
N ASN A 194 29.55 15.36 31.49
CA ASN A 194 29.58 15.26 32.96
C ASN A 194 30.83 14.53 33.50
N GLY A 195 31.87 14.33 32.69
CA GLY A 195 33.16 13.79 33.11
C GLY A 195 33.27 12.26 33.10
N HIS A 196 32.28 11.53 32.55
CA HIS A 196 32.34 10.07 32.48
C HIS A 196 33.30 9.59 31.36
N SER A 197 34.54 9.30 31.72
CA SER A 197 35.63 8.97 30.77
C SER A 197 35.34 7.77 29.87
N ALA A 198 34.70 6.71 30.38
CA ALA A 198 34.34 5.54 29.57
C ALA A 198 33.23 5.86 28.55
N ALA A 199 32.39 6.86 28.82
CA ALA A 199 31.37 7.29 27.85
C ALA A 199 32.04 8.01 26.68
N ALA A 200 33.04 8.85 26.97
CA ALA A 200 33.84 9.52 25.94
C ALA A 200 34.57 8.51 25.03
N GLN A 201 35.10 7.42 25.59
CA GLN A 201 35.79 6.36 24.82
C GLN A 201 34.84 5.53 23.93
N ALA A 202 33.55 5.42 24.29
CA ALA A 202 32.56 4.66 23.55
C ALA A 202 31.96 5.42 22.34
N LEU A 203 32.12 6.75 22.26
CA LEU A 203 31.53 7.58 21.21
C LEU A 203 32.11 7.37 19.78
N PRO A 204 33.44 7.22 19.57
CA PRO A 204 33.99 7.09 18.21
C PRO A 204 33.41 5.97 17.34
N PRO A 205 33.21 4.72 17.82
CA PRO A 205 32.59 3.68 17.00
C PRO A 205 31.12 3.99 16.70
N LEU A 206 30.34 4.52 17.65
CA LEU A 206 28.94 4.87 17.43
C LEU A 206 28.79 5.98 16.38
N ARG A 207 29.67 6.99 16.39
CA ARG A 207 29.68 8.05 15.38
C ARG A 207 29.89 7.52 13.97
N LYS A 208 30.60 6.40 13.77
CA LYS A 208 30.76 5.79 12.45
C LYS A 208 29.46 5.17 11.95
N VAL A 209 28.71 4.52 12.85
CA VAL A 209 27.41 3.91 12.55
C VAL A 209 26.40 5.00 12.20
N THR A 210 26.35 6.08 12.98
CA THR A 210 25.36 7.17 12.80
C THR A 210 25.72 8.13 11.66
N ALA A 211 27.01 8.27 11.31
CA ALA A 211 27.44 9.09 10.17
C ALA A 211 27.26 8.40 8.81
N THR A 212 27.00 7.10 8.79
CA THR A 212 26.66 6.39 7.56
C THR A 212 25.16 6.62 7.33
N PRO A 213 24.76 7.47 6.36
CA PRO A 213 23.34 7.66 6.09
C PRO A 213 22.74 6.29 5.75
N PRO A 214 21.51 6.00 6.21
CA PRO A 214 20.81 4.83 5.73
C PRO A 214 20.80 4.84 4.21
N ASP A 215 21.23 3.74 3.60
CA ASP A 215 21.20 3.58 2.14
C ASP A 215 19.74 3.72 1.73
N THR A 216 19.37 4.90 1.23
CA THR A 216 18.02 5.16 0.72
C THR A 216 17.95 4.56 -0.67
N VAL A 217 18.13 3.24 -0.76
CA VAL A 217 17.88 2.51 -1.99
C VAL A 217 16.38 2.58 -2.23
N ARG A 218 16.01 3.35 -3.25
CA ARG A 218 14.77 3.18 -3.99
C ARG A 218 14.75 1.74 -4.50
N GLU A 219 13.97 0.89 -3.85
CA GLU A 219 13.44 -0.32 -4.48
C GLU A 219 12.10 0.02 -5.15
#